data_AF-A0A841GTM3-F1
#
_entry.id   AF-A0A841GTM3-F1
#
_cell.length_a   1.000
_cell.length_b   1.000
_cell.length_c   1.000
_cell.angle_alpha   90.00
_cell.angle_beta   90.00
_cell.angle_gamma   90.00
#
_symmetry.space_group_name_H-M   'P 1'
#
loop_
_entity.id
_entity.type
_entity.pdbx_description
1 polymer ?
#
loop_
_entity_poly.entity_id
_entity_poly.type
_entity_poly.pdbx_seq_one_letter_code
_entity_poly.pdbx_strand_id
1 'polypeptide(L)'
;MNNPFFLLFISILSGLLLGKIHFKNFKLGASGTLFAGLFFGWLFPLFTNSQKELINIQNTLNTFFNFSLILFVSSIGLIASSDIKKILKTHGFKFIILGFLITFSGFISTLLFTYFTNLNNLNLLGIFSGSMTSSPGLASALESVKEGSADIIYGYTVGYIPGVLAVIFSIYFIPIIFKINIYEEKESYKIESIDNSKNYNFNFISYSIVIILGILIGNLNFNLKFASLKLGNTGGILLSSLFLGSLGKIGNLSFEFNKNILKVFQNLGLVIFLSSIGLRSGYKVISNFNRESLYLMVISFVCAIFSILVGYIIGKYIFKLDWIILAGAITGGMTSTPGLGAALDSTKSELVTAGYGATYPFALLGMVIFNKLFSILTNL
;
A
#
# COMPACT_ATOMS: atom_id res chain seq x y z
N MET A 1 -14.40 -26.44 1.29
CA MET A 1 -13.97 -25.02 1.25
C MET A 1 -13.30 -24.56 2.56
N ASN A 2 -13.23 -25.39 3.60
CA ASN A 2 -12.82 -24.97 4.96
C ASN A 2 -11.29 -24.99 5.16
N ASN A 3 -10.51 -25.33 4.12
CA ASN A 3 -9.06 -25.30 4.19
C ASN A 3 -8.53 -23.92 3.72
N PRO A 4 -7.81 -23.17 4.57
CA PRO A 4 -7.34 -21.83 4.22
C PRO A 4 -6.34 -21.82 3.06
N PHE A 5 -5.55 -22.88 2.89
CA PHE A 5 -4.64 -23.01 1.76
C PHE A 5 -5.40 -23.19 0.45
N PHE A 6 -6.45 -24.02 0.45
CA PHE A 6 -7.31 -24.16 -0.73
C PHE A 6 -7.94 -22.83 -1.14
N LEU A 7 -8.48 -22.06 -0.18
CA LEU A 7 -9.02 -20.72 -0.44
C LEU A 7 -7.97 -19.76 -1.01
N LEU A 8 -6.75 -19.79 -0.47
CA LEU A 8 -5.65 -18.98 -0.96
C LEU A 8 -5.27 -19.38 -2.40
N PHE A 9 -5.07 -20.66 -2.67
CA PHE A 9 -4.68 -21.15 -3.99
C PHE A 9 -5.76 -20.92 -5.04
N ILE A 10 -7.04 -21.16 -4.72
CA ILE A 10 -8.12 -20.91 -5.68
C ILE A 10 -8.26 -19.42 -5.97
N SER A 11 -8.07 -18.55 -4.97
CA SER A 11 -8.04 -17.09 -5.14
C SER A 11 -6.89 -16.66 -6.04
N ILE A 12 -5.68 -17.20 -5.84
CA ILE A 12 -4.53 -16.88 -6.69
C ILE A 12 -4.77 -17.36 -8.12
N LEU A 13 -5.19 -18.62 -8.31
CA LEU A 13 -5.38 -19.23 -9.62
C LEU A 13 -6.44 -18.46 -10.43
N SER A 14 -7.65 -18.34 -9.88
CA SER A 14 -8.75 -17.60 -10.51
C SER A 14 -8.39 -16.13 -10.71
N GLY A 15 -7.70 -15.52 -9.75
CA GLY A 15 -7.27 -14.14 -9.83
C GLY A 15 -6.24 -13.87 -10.90
N LEU A 16 -5.30 -14.79 -11.13
CA LEU A 16 -4.36 -14.69 -12.25
C LEU A 16 -5.06 -14.89 -13.60
N LEU A 17 -6.09 -15.74 -13.66
CA LEU A 17 -6.94 -15.87 -14.86
C LEU A 17 -7.74 -14.58 -15.12
N LEU A 18 -8.38 -14.02 -14.09
CA LEU A 18 -9.04 -12.71 -14.16
C LEU A 18 -8.05 -11.60 -14.53
N GLY A 19 -6.84 -11.67 -14.00
CA GLY A 19 -5.73 -10.75 -14.29
C GLY A 19 -5.31 -10.73 -15.77
N LYS A 20 -5.52 -11.85 -16.47
CA LYS A 20 -5.26 -11.99 -17.91
C LYS A 20 -6.40 -11.46 -18.77
N ILE A 21 -7.57 -11.16 -18.23
CA ILE A 21 -8.68 -10.62 -19.03
C ILE A 21 -8.30 -9.23 -19.54
N HIS A 22 -8.32 -9.08 -20.86
CA HIS A 22 -8.07 -7.82 -21.56
C HIS A 22 -9.40 -7.11 -21.81
N PHE A 23 -9.57 -5.92 -21.24
CA PHE A 23 -10.63 -5.02 -21.65
C PHE A 23 -10.02 -3.78 -22.31
N LYS A 24 -9.94 -3.78 -23.65
CA LYS A 24 -9.21 -2.75 -24.42
C LYS A 24 -7.76 -2.62 -23.92
N ASN A 25 -7.36 -1.41 -23.49
CA ASN A 25 -6.01 -1.12 -22.97
C ASN A 25 -5.86 -1.45 -21.47
N PHE A 26 -6.89 -2.01 -20.83
CA PHE A 26 -6.90 -2.34 -19.40
C PHE A 26 -6.58 -3.81 -19.16
N LYS A 27 -5.63 -4.06 -18.25
CA LYS A 27 -5.22 -5.39 -17.75
C LYS A 27 -5.12 -5.31 -16.24
N LEU A 28 -5.84 -6.18 -15.52
CA LEU A 28 -5.77 -6.19 -14.06
C LEU A 28 -4.42 -6.70 -13.52
N GLY A 29 -3.73 -7.57 -14.27
CA GLY A 29 -2.44 -8.12 -13.82
C GLY A 29 -2.57 -8.90 -12.51
N ALA A 30 -1.59 -8.77 -11.61
CA ALA A 30 -1.64 -9.41 -10.30
C ALA A 30 -2.79 -8.87 -9.43
N SER A 31 -3.29 -7.65 -9.67
CA SER A 31 -4.46 -7.11 -8.97
C SER A 31 -5.72 -7.96 -9.12
N GLY A 32 -5.83 -8.79 -10.17
CA GLY A 32 -6.91 -9.77 -10.31
C GLY A 32 -7.02 -10.75 -9.12
N THR A 33 -5.90 -11.02 -8.46
CA THR A 33 -5.85 -11.88 -7.25
C THR A 33 -6.50 -11.25 -6.02
N LEU A 34 -6.50 -9.92 -5.92
CA LEU A 34 -7.26 -9.20 -4.89
C LEU A 34 -8.76 -9.32 -5.13
N PHE A 35 -9.21 -9.15 -6.38
CA PHE A 35 -10.64 -9.24 -6.72
C PHE A 35 -11.18 -10.65 -6.57
N ALA A 36 -10.43 -11.67 -7.01
CA ALA A 36 -10.74 -13.06 -6.71
C ALA A 36 -10.79 -13.32 -5.20
N GLY A 37 -9.81 -12.81 -4.45
CA GLY A 37 -9.78 -12.93 -3.00
C GLY A 37 -10.98 -12.28 -2.34
N LEU A 38 -11.39 -11.08 -2.75
CA LEU A 38 -12.60 -10.43 -2.26
C LEU A 38 -13.83 -11.28 -2.52
N PHE A 39 -13.98 -11.82 -3.73
CA PHE A 39 -15.09 -12.69 -4.09
C PHE A 39 -15.13 -13.97 -3.23
N PHE A 40 -14.02 -14.72 -3.18
CA PHE A 40 -13.96 -15.93 -2.37
C PHE A 40 -14.05 -15.65 -0.87
N GLY A 41 -13.52 -14.50 -0.42
CA GLY A 41 -13.59 -13.98 0.94
C GLY A 41 -15.03 -13.70 1.38
N TRP A 42 -15.80 -13.12 0.48
CA TRP A 42 -17.23 -12.89 0.67
C TRP A 42 -18.04 -14.20 0.60
N LEU A 43 -17.61 -15.13 -0.25
CA LEU A 43 -18.32 -16.39 -0.52
C LEU A 43 -18.14 -17.45 0.57
N PHE A 44 -16.92 -17.66 1.09
CA PHE A 44 -16.62 -18.79 1.98
C PHE A 44 -17.41 -18.85 3.29
N PRO A 45 -17.81 -17.74 3.94
CA PRO A 45 -18.59 -17.78 5.17
C PRO A 45 -19.98 -18.39 4.96
N LEU A 46 -20.51 -18.32 3.74
CA LEU A 46 -21.79 -18.93 3.37
C LEU A 46 -21.73 -20.47 3.38
N PHE A 47 -20.52 -21.04 3.36
CA PHE A 47 -20.28 -22.49 3.36
C PHE A 47 -19.67 -22.99 4.68
N THR A 48 -19.50 -22.13 5.68
CA THR A 48 -18.86 -22.47 6.94
C THR A 48 -19.65 -21.89 8.12
N ASN A 49 -20.37 -22.75 8.84
CA ASN A 49 -21.18 -22.35 10.00
C ASN A 49 -20.39 -22.32 11.32
N SER A 50 -19.13 -22.76 11.33
CA SER A 50 -18.30 -22.81 12.54
C SER A 50 -17.48 -21.53 12.70
N GLN A 51 -17.82 -20.71 13.71
CA GLN A 51 -17.03 -19.51 14.06
C GLN A 51 -15.56 -19.83 14.34
N LYS A 52 -15.27 -20.99 14.93
CA LYS A 52 -13.89 -21.44 15.21
C LYS A 52 -13.10 -21.68 13.93
N GLU A 53 -13.73 -22.24 12.90
CA GLU A 53 -13.09 -22.44 11.59
C GLU A 53 -12.86 -21.11 10.87
N LEU A 54 -13.82 -20.19 10.91
CA LEU A 54 -13.68 -18.84 10.34
C LEU A 54 -12.47 -18.10 10.94
N ILE A 55 -12.33 -18.14 12.28
CA ILE A 55 -11.19 -17.53 12.98
C ILE A 55 -9.87 -18.20 12.57
N ASN A 56 -9.83 -19.54 12.50
CA ASN A 56 -8.63 -20.26 12.09
C ASN A 56 -8.20 -19.91 10.64
N ILE A 57 -9.16 -19.79 9.74
CA ILE A 57 -8.91 -19.35 8.36
C ILE A 57 -8.35 -17.93 8.36
N GLN A 58 -8.97 -16.99 9.07
CA GLN A 58 -8.51 -15.60 9.14
C GLN A 58 -7.10 -15.47 9.74
N ASN A 59 -6.78 -16.25 10.77
CA ASN A 59 -5.44 -16.28 11.38
C ASN A 59 -4.40 -16.81 10.40
N THR A 60 -4.70 -17.92 9.72
CA THR A 60 -3.81 -18.50 8.71
C THR A 60 -3.56 -17.52 7.56
N LEU A 61 -4.61 -16.86 7.06
CA LEU A 61 -4.50 -15.82 6.04
C LEU A 61 -3.71 -14.60 6.51
N ASN A 62 -3.78 -14.24 7.79
CA ASN A 62 -2.96 -13.16 8.36
C ASN A 62 -1.47 -13.52 8.39
N THR A 63 -1.14 -14.78 8.68
CA THR A 63 0.24 -15.29 8.59
C THR A 63 0.76 -15.20 7.17
N PHE A 64 -0.01 -15.68 6.18
CA PHE A 64 0.35 -15.57 4.77
C PHE A 64 0.47 -14.12 4.29
N PHE A 65 -0.44 -13.25 4.73
CA PHE A 65 -0.39 -11.82 4.47
C PHE A 65 0.93 -11.21 4.93
N ASN A 66 1.34 -11.45 6.18
CA ASN A 66 2.58 -10.87 6.72
C ASN A 66 3.82 -11.44 6.02
N PHE A 67 3.88 -12.76 5.84
CA PHE A 67 5.00 -13.42 5.16
C PHE A 67 5.17 -12.92 3.72
N SER A 68 4.09 -12.87 2.96
CA SER A 68 4.10 -12.44 1.57
C SER A 68 4.38 -10.96 1.40
N LEU A 69 3.89 -10.11 2.32
CA LEU A 69 4.23 -8.70 2.39
C LEU A 69 5.73 -8.51 2.60
N ILE A 70 6.33 -9.23 3.56
CA ILE A 70 7.78 -9.16 3.82
C ILE A 70 8.55 -9.49 2.54
N LEU A 71 8.25 -10.64 1.91
CA LEU A 71 8.90 -11.07 0.66
C LEU A 71 8.73 -10.06 -0.47
N PHE A 72 7.52 -9.55 -0.66
CA PHE A 72 7.22 -8.56 -1.69
C PHE A 72 8.05 -7.29 -1.47
N VAL A 73 7.94 -6.70 -0.28
CA VAL A 73 8.51 -5.38 0.04
C VAL A 73 10.03 -5.40 0.08
N SER A 74 10.65 -6.43 0.66
CA SER A 74 12.12 -6.55 0.65
C SER A 74 12.66 -6.69 -0.78
N SER A 75 11.97 -7.45 -1.63
CA SER A 75 12.40 -7.68 -3.01
C SER A 75 12.33 -6.41 -3.85
N ILE A 76 11.20 -5.70 -3.80
CA ILE A 76 11.06 -4.44 -4.56
C ILE A 76 12.05 -3.36 -4.08
N GLY A 77 12.29 -3.26 -2.77
CA GLY A 77 13.20 -2.27 -2.23
C GLY A 77 14.64 -2.55 -2.64
N LEU A 78 15.07 -3.82 -2.62
CA LEU A 78 16.40 -4.22 -3.09
C LEU A 78 16.56 -4.05 -4.61
N ILE A 79 15.49 -4.24 -5.38
CA ILE A 79 15.50 -4.00 -6.82
C ILE A 79 15.69 -2.50 -7.12
N ALA A 80 14.99 -1.64 -6.40
CA ALA A 80 14.97 -0.20 -6.62
C ALA A 80 16.10 0.58 -5.93
N SER A 81 16.93 -0.10 -5.12
CA SER A 81 17.98 0.54 -4.33
C SER A 81 19.11 1.12 -5.17
N SER A 82 19.30 0.66 -6.42
CA SER A 82 20.27 1.25 -7.36
C SER A 82 19.93 2.69 -7.73
N ASP A 83 18.63 2.99 -7.86
CA ASP A 83 18.15 4.23 -8.46
C ASP A 83 17.73 5.27 -7.41
N ILE A 84 17.49 4.83 -6.17
CA ILE A 84 16.96 5.67 -5.09
C ILE A 84 17.82 6.89 -4.78
N LYS A 85 19.16 6.76 -4.82
CA LYS A 85 20.08 7.87 -4.53
C LYS A 85 19.92 9.00 -5.54
N LYS A 86 19.81 8.66 -6.83
CA LYS A 86 19.62 9.62 -7.91
C LYS A 86 18.25 10.29 -7.79
N ILE A 87 17.21 9.48 -7.62
CA ILE A 87 15.82 9.96 -7.51
C ILE A 87 15.64 10.89 -6.31
N LEU A 88 16.21 10.58 -5.15
CA LEU A 88 16.16 11.46 -3.98
C LEU A 88 16.93 12.76 -4.20
N LYS A 89 18.08 12.74 -4.88
CA LYS A 89 18.81 13.98 -5.20
C LYS A 89 18.03 14.87 -6.16
N THR A 90 17.36 14.28 -7.15
CA THR A 90 16.64 15.04 -8.18
C THR A 90 15.26 15.52 -7.72
N HIS A 91 14.57 14.74 -6.88
CA HIS A 91 13.15 14.95 -6.57
C HIS A 91 12.83 14.92 -5.08
N GLY A 92 13.81 14.77 -4.17
CA GLY A 92 13.60 14.55 -2.74
C GLY A 92 12.60 15.52 -2.09
N PHE A 93 12.80 16.83 -2.29
CA PHE A 93 11.90 17.84 -1.72
C PHE A 93 10.46 17.75 -2.26
N LYS A 94 10.28 17.35 -3.53
CA LYS A 94 8.96 17.15 -4.14
C LYS A 94 8.22 15.99 -3.46
N PHE A 95 8.92 14.90 -3.10
CA PHE A 95 8.31 13.77 -2.40
C PHE A 95 7.89 14.09 -0.97
N ILE A 96 8.66 14.93 -0.26
CA ILE A 96 8.27 15.43 1.07
C ILE A 96 6.91 16.15 0.95
N ILE A 97 6.83 17.11 0.03
CA ILE A 97 5.62 17.90 -0.18
C ILE A 97 4.45 17.01 -0.62
N LEU A 98 4.66 16.09 -1.56
CA LEU A 98 3.60 15.17 -2.02
C LEU A 98 3.09 14.29 -0.88
N GLY A 99 3.96 13.76 -0.03
CA GLY A 99 3.56 12.92 1.11
C GLY A 99 2.64 13.66 2.09
N PHE A 100 3.00 14.89 2.44
CA PHE A 100 2.15 15.74 3.29
C PHE A 100 0.88 16.20 2.58
N LEU A 101 0.94 16.60 1.31
CA LEU A 101 -0.23 17.08 0.57
C LEU A 101 -1.28 16.00 0.35
N ILE A 102 -0.86 14.79 -0.03
CA ILE A 102 -1.78 13.67 -0.26
C ILE A 102 -2.50 13.31 1.05
N THR A 103 -1.77 13.28 2.16
CA THR A 103 -2.38 12.98 3.48
C THR A 103 -3.23 14.14 4.01
N PHE A 104 -2.81 15.38 3.79
CA PHE A 104 -3.58 16.57 4.13
C PHE A 104 -4.89 16.65 3.35
N SER A 105 -4.87 16.36 2.05
CA SER A 105 -6.09 16.34 1.23
C SER A 105 -7.07 15.24 1.66
N GLY A 106 -6.57 14.06 2.05
CA GLY A 106 -7.39 13.01 2.66
C GLY A 106 -8.02 13.45 3.97
N PHE A 107 -7.25 14.15 4.81
CA PHE A 107 -7.73 14.72 6.06
C PHE A 107 -8.83 15.77 5.81
N ILE A 108 -8.58 16.75 4.94
CA ILE A 108 -9.55 17.81 4.61
C ILE A 108 -10.82 17.20 4.01
N SER A 109 -10.69 16.27 3.05
CA SER A 109 -11.87 15.63 2.45
C SER A 109 -12.70 14.89 3.47
N THR A 110 -12.07 14.17 4.41
CA THR A 110 -12.80 13.46 5.47
C THR A 110 -13.40 14.42 6.50
N LEU A 111 -12.70 15.51 6.84
CA LEU A 111 -13.20 16.55 7.73
C LEU A 111 -14.42 17.24 7.13
N LEU A 112 -14.45 17.49 5.81
CA LEU A 112 -15.63 18.08 5.16
C LEU A 112 -16.89 17.22 5.37
N PHE A 113 -16.76 15.89 5.35
CA PHE A 113 -17.89 14.99 5.58
C PHE A 113 -18.46 15.04 7.01
N THR A 114 -17.73 15.55 8.00
CA THR A 114 -18.30 15.76 9.36
C THR A 114 -19.37 16.85 9.35
N TYR A 115 -19.29 17.80 8.43
CA TYR A 115 -20.28 18.88 8.30
C TYR A 115 -21.49 18.49 7.45
N PHE A 116 -21.33 17.54 6.51
CA PHE A 116 -22.39 17.12 5.59
C PHE A 116 -23.13 15.85 6.04
N THR A 117 -22.61 15.13 7.02
CA THR A 117 -23.17 13.86 7.47
C THR A 117 -23.37 13.84 8.98
N ASN A 118 -24.45 13.21 9.44
CA ASN A 118 -24.71 12.97 10.86
C ASN A 118 -24.06 11.66 11.35
N LEU A 119 -22.97 11.24 10.71
CA LEU A 119 -22.25 10.01 11.06
C LEU A 119 -21.38 10.25 12.30
N ASN A 120 -21.08 9.16 13.02
CA ASN A 120 -20.18 9.23 14.18
C ASN A 120 -18.78 9.72 13.73
N ASN A 121 -18.27 10.79 14.36
CA ASN A 121 -16.95 11.33 14.07
C ASN A 121 -15.82 10.32 14.33
N LEU A 122 -16.01 9.36 15.25
CA LEU A 122 -15.09 8.25 15.47
C LEU A 122 -15.02 7.32 14.24
N ASN A 123 -16.17 7.04 13.61
CA ASN A 123 -16.21 6.28 12.35
C ASN A 123 -15.47 7.05 11.26
N LEU A 124 -15.67 8.38 11.14
CA LEU A 124 -14.99 9.21 10.15
C LEU A 124 -13.48 9.32 10.37
N LEU A 125 -13.02 9.38 11.63
CA LEU A 125 -11.60 9.32 11.97
C LEU A 125 -10.99 7.97 11.53
N GLY A 126 -11.73 6.87 11.74
CA GLY A 126 -11.38 5.56 11.19
C GLY A 126 -11.33 5.56 9.66
N ILE A 127 -12.33 6.17 9.00
CA ILE A 127 -12.42 6.29 7.55
C ILE A 127 -11.26 7.05 6.96
N PHE A 128 -10.78 8.13 7.60
CA PHE A 128 -9.58 8.83 7.15
C PHE A 128 -8.38 7.88 7.08
N SER A 129 -8.14 7.11 8.15
CA SER A 129 -7.06 6.12 8.16
C SER A 129 -7.28 4.99 7.15
N GLY A 130 -8.53 4.57 6.95
CA GLY A 130 -8.91 3.53 6.00
C GLY A 130 -8.76 3.96 4.54
N SER A 131 -9.24 5.14 4.16
CA SER A 131 -9.16 5.68 2.80
C SER A 131 -7.71 5.88 2.37
N MET A 132 -6.87 6.29 3.32
CA MET A 132 -5.43 6.43 3.13
C MET A 132 -4.66 5.12 3.35
N THR A 133 -5.36 3.98 3.49
CA THR A 133 -4.82 2.62 3.66
C THR A 133 -3.72 2.49 4.72
N SER A 134 -3.76 3.32 5.76
CA SER A 134 -2.66 3.52 6.69
C SER A 134 -2.90 2.85 8.05
N SER A 135 -2.30 1.67 8.26
CA SER A 135 -2.31 0.99 9.56
C SER A 135 -1.66 1.83 10.68
N PRO A 136 -0.51 2.53 10.46
CA PRO A 136 0.02 3.45 11.46
C PRO A 136 -0.90 4.65 11.71
N GLY A 137 -1.63 5.11 10.68
CA GLY A 137 -2.69 6.10 10.85
C GLY A 137 -3.77 5.63 11.83
N LEU A 138 -4.25 4.39 11.70
CA LEU A 138 -5.19 3.79 12.65
C LEU A 138 -4.64 3.77 14.07
N ALA A 139 -3.37 3.39 14.25
CA ALA A 139 -2.75 3.40 15.58
C ALA A 139 -2.75 4.83 16.18
N SER A 140 -2.40 5.84 15.38
CA SER A 140 -2.47 7.23 15.80
C SER A 140 -3.89 7.72 16.09
N ALA A 141 -4.88 7.26 15.34
CA ALA A 141 -6.29 7.58 15.60
C ALA A 141 -6.73 7.02 16.96
N LEU A 142 -6.39 5.75 17.23
CA LEU A 142 -6.71 5.09 18.51
C LEU A 142 -6.00 5.74 19.70
N GLU A 143 -4.77 6.22 19.53
CA GLU A 143 -4.05 6.96 20.57
C GLU A 143 -4.57 8.39 20.78
N SER A 144 -5.32 8.93 19.82
CA SER A 144 -5.84 10.30 19.87
C SER A 144 -7.18 10.45 20.58
N VAL A 145 -7.80 9.34 21.01
CA VAL A 145 -9.08 9.33 21.73
C VAL A 145 -8.97 8.49 23.00
N LYS A 146 -9.79 8.78 24.02
CA LYS A 146 -9.83 8.01 25.27
C LYS A 146 -10.79 6.83 25.22
N GLU A 147 -11.91 7.01 24.54
CA GLU A 147 -12.99 6.03 24.40
C GLU A 147 -13.42 5.91 22.92
N GLY A 148 -14.18 4.88 22.57
CA GLY A 148 -14.69 4.73 21.18
C GLY A 148 -13.75 4.04 20.20
N SER A 149 -12.79 3.24 20.69
CA SER A 149 -11.86 2.48 19.85
C SER A 149 -12.54 1.53 18.87
N ALA A 150 -13.69 0.95 19.25
CA ALA A 150 -14.48 0.07 18.39
C ALA A 150 -14.98 0.76 17.12
N ASP A 151 -15.49 1.98 17.25
CA ASP A 151 -16.02 2.79 16.14
C ASP A 151 -14.91 3.21 15.16
N ILE A 152 -13.74 3.58 15.69
CA ILE A 152 -12.56 3.89 14.86
C ILE A 152 -12.12 2.65 14.07
N ILE A 153 -12.03 1.48 14.74
CA ILE A 153 -11.65 0.22 14.09
C ILE A 153 -12.68 -0.17 13.02
N TYR A 154 -13.96 0.07 13.30
CA TYR A 154 -15.04 -0.16 12.36
C TYR A 154 -14.90 0.73 11.11
N GLY A 155 -14.78 2.04 11.29
CA GLY A 155 -14.57 3.00 10.21
C GLY A 155 -13.33 2.66 9.36
N TYR A 156 -12.20 2.34 9.98
CA TYR A 156 -10.99 1.90 9.28
C TYR A 156 -11.25 0.63 8.47
N THR A 157 -11.90 -0.36 9.08
CA THR A 157 -12.16 -1.65 8.43
C THR A 157 -13.04 -1.49 7.19
N VAL A 158 -14.08 -0.67 7.30
CA VAL A 158 -15.03 -0.40 6.20
C VAL A 158 -14.36 0.45 5.12
N GLY A 159 -13.53 1.43 5.49
CA GLY A 159 -12.86 2.32 4.54
C GLY A 159 -11.64 1.74 3.83
N TYR A 160 -10.96 0.77 4.43
CA TYR A 160 -9.70 0.25 3.88
C TYR A 160 -9.84 -0.30 2.46
N ILE A 161 -10.91 -1.05 2.17
CA ILE A 161 -11.12 -1.65 0.85
C ILE A 161 -11.47 -0.63 -0.22
N PRO A 162 -12.46 0.25 -0.03
CA PRO A 162 -12.69 1.38 -0.92
C PRO A 162 -11.41 2.19 -1.20
N GLY A 163 -10.58 2.43 -0.17
CA GLY A 163 -9.28 3.10 -0.33
C GLY A 163 -8.34 2.33 -1.25
N VAL A 164 -8.15 1.02 -1.02
CA VAL A 164 -7.33 0.16 -1.90
C VAL A 164 -7.86 0.15 -3.33
N LEU A 165 -9.17 0.02 -3.53
CA LEU A 165 -9.79 0.01 -4.84
C LEU A 165 -9.62 1.35 -5.57
N ALA A 166 -9.79 2.47 -4.86
CA ALA A 166 -9.58 3.81 -5.41
C ALA A 166 -8.15 3.98 -5.92
N VAL A 167 -7.14 3.53 -5.16
CA VAL A 167 -5.73 3.59 -5.59
C VAL A 167 -5.49 2.71 -6.82
N ILE A 168 -5.93 1.45 -6.79
CA ILE A 168 -5.74 0.53 -7.92
C ILE A 168 -6.40 1.09 -9.18
N PHE A 169 -7.66 1.51 -9.11
CA PHE A 169 -8.38 2.06 -10.25
C PHE A 169 -7.74 3.35 -10.76
N SER A 170 -7.32 4.25 -9.87
CA SER A 170 -6.67 5.50 -10.28
C SER A 170 -5.36 5.24 -11.02
N ILE A 171 -4.56 4.26 -10.57
CA ILE A 171 -3.31 3.89 -11.23
C ILE A 171 -3.54 3.42 -12.67
N TYR A 172 -4.63 2.72 -12.94
CA TYR A 172 -4.95 2.29 -14.30
C TYR A 172 -5.68 3.36 -15.12
N PHE A 173 -6.57 4.14 -14.53
CA PHE A 173 -7.41 5.08 -15.26
C PHE A 173 -6.75 6.43 -15.52
N ILE A 174 -5.92 6.95 -14.62
CA ILE A 174 -5.27 8.26 -14.82
C ILE A 174 -4.45 8.29 -16.13
N PRO A 175 -3.59 7.30 -16.44
CA PRO A 175 -2.86 7.29 -17.71
C PRO A 175 -3.77 7.27 -18.93
N ILE A 176 -4.92 6.60 -18.83
CA ILE A 176 -5.90 6.51 -19.92
C ILE A 176 -6.62 7.85 -20.10
N ILE A 177 -7.12 8.43 -19.01
CA ILE A 177 -7.88 9.69 -19.02
C ILE A 177 -7.01 10.84 -19.52
N PHE A 178 -5.77 10.93 -19.03
CA PHE A 178 -4.85 12.00 -19.37
C PHE A 178 -3.89 11.66 -20.52
N LYS A 179 -4.14 10.54 -21.23
CA LYS A 179 -3.39 10.10 -22.43
C LYS A 179 -1.86 10.07 -22.21
N ILE A 180 -1.43 9.53 -21.09
CA ILE A 180 -0.01 9.43 -20.72
C ILE A 180 0.64 8.25 -21.45
N ASN A 181 1.72 8.52 -22.19
CA ASN A 181 2.50 7.46 -22.83
C ASN A 181 3.55 6.90 -21.86
N ILE A 182 3.19 5.80 -21.19
CA ILE A 182 4.07 5.08 -20.25
C ILE A 182 5.33 4.54 -20.95
N TYR A 183 5.22 4.14 -22.22
CA TYR A 183 6.36 3.59 -22.96
C TYR A 183 7.45 4.65 -23.19
N GLU A 184 7.06 5.85 -23.63
CA GLU A 184 7.99 6.97 -23.83
C GLU A 184 8.67 7.38 -22.51
N GLU A 185 7.89 7.55 -21.43
CA GLU A 185 8.45 7.90 -20.12
C GLU A 185 9.37 6.80 -19.56
N LYS A 186 9.18 5.53 -19.96
CA LYS A 186 10.09 4.44 -19.57
C LYS A 186 11.43 4.51 -20.33
N GLU A 187 11.41 4.91 -21.60
CA GLU A 187 12.64 4.99 -22.42
C GLU A 187 13.56 6.13 -21.98
N SER A 188 13.03 7.26 -21.50
CA SER A 188 13.85 8.36 -20.98
C SER A 188 14.73 7.93 -19.80
N TYR A 189 14.33 6.93 -19.03
CA TYR A 189 15.12 6.39 -17.92
C TYR A 189 16.11 5.30 -18.31
N LYS A 190 15.86 4.56 -19.40
CA LYS A 190 16.73 3.45 -19.85
C LYS A 190 18.10 3.93 -20.32
N ILE A 191 18.21 5.15 -20.86
CA ILE A 191 19.47 5.71 -21.36
C ILE A 191 20.49 5.90 -20.22
N GLU A 192 20.05 5.94 -18.95
CA GLU A 192 20.92 6.20 -17.79
C GLU A 192 21.23 4.97 -16.93
N SER A 193 20.50 3.85 -17.09
CA SER A 193 20.77 2.61 -16.35
C SER A 193 21.83 1.79 -17.10
N ILE A 194 23.10 1.96 -16.73
CA ILE A 194 24.17 1.06 -17.18
C ILE A 194 23.79 -0.36 -16.75
N ASP A 195 23.57 -1.22 -17.74
CA ASP A 195 23.17 -2.61 -17.59
C ASP A 195 24.38 -3.42 -17.06
N ASN A 196 24.70 -3.21 -15.77
CA ASN A 196 25.64 -4.07 -15.07
C ASN A 196 24.93 -5.36 -14.73
N SER A 197 24.76 -6.23 -15.73
CA SER A 197 24.36 -7.63 -15.59
C SER A 197 25.47 -8.43 -14.90
N LYS A 198 25.86 -8.00 -13.70
CA LYS A 198 26.67 -8.82 -12.80
C LYS A 198 25.74 -9.89 -12.23
N ASN A 199 26.05 -11.15 -12.51
CA ASN A 199 25.38 -12.30 -11.91
C ASN A 199 25.79 -12.40 -10.44
N TYR A 200 25.10 -11.66 -9.59
CA TYR A 200 25.21 -11.82 -8.15
C TYR A 200 24.53 -13.12 -7.71
N ASN A 201 25.15 -13.85 -6.80
CA ASN A 201 24.50 -14.99 -6.14
C ASN A 201 23.50 -14.48 -5.10
N PHE A 202 22.43 -15.25 -4.86
CA PHE A 202 21.50 -14.93 -3.79
C PHE A 202 22.07 -15.33 -2.43
N ASN A 203 22.46 -14.34 -1.63
CA ASN A 203 22.97 -14.59 -0.28
C ASN A 203 21.82 -14.52 0.75
N PHE A 204 21.39 -15.68 1.24
CA PHE A 204 20.34 -15.79 2.25
C PHE A 204 20.66 -15.06 3.55
N ILE A 205 21.93 -14.98 3.95
CA ILE A 205 22.34 -14.28 5.17
C ILE A 205 22.11 -12.78 4.99
N SER A 206 22.61 -12.18 3.90
CA SER A 206 22.40 -10.76 3.61
C SER A 206 20.91 -10.42 3.51
N TYR A 207 20.13 -11.27 2.83
CA TYR A 207 18.69 -11.06 2.68
C TYR A 207 17.94 -11.14 4.02
N SER A 208 18.34 -12.08 4.89
CA SER A 208 17.80 -12.19 6.25
C SER A 208 18.14 -10.96 7.10
N ILE A 209 19.37 -10.42 6.97
CA ILE A 209 19.78 -9.18 7.66
C ILE A 209 18.91 -8.00 7.22
N VAL A 210 18.62 -7.86 5.92
CA VAL A 210 17.71 -6.82 5.41
C VAL A 210 16.33 -6.93 6.07
N ILE A 211 15.77 -8.14 6.17
CA ILE A 211 14.46 -8.34 6.79
C ILE A 211 14.50 -8.05 8.29
N ILE A 212 15.49 -8.59 9.01
CA ILE A 212 15.61 -8.42 10.47
C ILE A 212 15.79 -6.95 10.82
N LEU A 213 16.74 -6.25 10.17
CA LEU A 213 16.93 -4.81 10.37
C LEU A 213 15.68 -4.03 9.98
N GLY A 214 15.00 -4.44 8.90
CA GLY A 214 13.73 -3.86 8.49
C GLY A 214 12.65 -3.94 9.55
N ILE A 215 12.44 -5.13 10.14
CA ILE A 215 11.46 -5.32 11.23
C ILE A 215 11.86 -4.51 12.46
N LEU A 216 13.15 -4.49 12.81
CA LEU A 216 13.66 -3.68 13.94
C LEU A 216 13.38 -2.19 13.73
N ILE A 217 13.74 -1.64 12.56
CA ILE A 217 13.47 -0.24 12.18
C ILE A 217 11.96 0.03 12.17
N GLY A 218 11.17 -0.91 11.65
CA GLY A 218 9.70 -0.80 11.58
C GLY A 218 9.02 -0.72 12.94
N ASN A 219 9.62 -1.40 13.93
CA ASN A 219 9.14 -1.44 15.32
C ASN A 219 9.71 -0.34 16.22
N LEU A 220 10.58 0.54 15.69
CA LEU A 220 11.02 1.71 16.45
C LEU A 220 9.84 2.66 16.67
N ASN A 221 9.58 2.97 17.93
CA ASN A 221 8.55 3.93 18.33
C ASN A 221 9.22 5.27 18.56
N PHE A 222 9.00 6.21 17.66
CA PHE A 222 9.40 7.58 17.87
C PHE A 222 8.28 8.29 18.63
N ASN A 223 8.44 8.38 19.95
CA ASN A 223 7.54 9.15 20.80
C ASN A 223 7.81 10.65 20.60
N LEU A 224 7.10 11.27 19.67
CA LEU A 224 7.02 12.71 19.63
C LEU A 224 6.15 13.19 20.79
N LYS A 225 6.37 14.41 21.28
CA LYS A 225 5.54 15.03 22.34
C LYS A 225 4.04 14.97 22.04
N PHE A 226 3.66 14.79 20.77
CA PHE A 226 2.28 14.82 20.32
C PHE A 226 1.75 13.49 19.78
N ALA A 227 2.57 12.47 19.51
CA ALA A 227 2.11 11.16 19.04
C ALA A 227 3.23 10.11 18.99
N SER A 228 2.88 8.82 18.99
CA SER A 228 3.84 7.76 18.68
C SER A 228 3.87 7.47 17.18
N LEU A 229 5.07 7.50 16.60
CA LEU A 229 5.30 7.15 15.20
C LEU A 229 5.91 5.76 15.11
N LYS A 230 5.21 4.88 14.39
CA LYS A 230 5.67 3.55 14.00
C LYS A 230 5.68 3.45 12.48
N LEU A 231 6.81 3.04 11.92
CA LEU A 231 6.91 2.83 10.47
C LEU A 231 6.16 1.57 10.02
N GLY A 232 6.05 0.59 10.94
CA GLY A 232 5.53 -0.74 10.68
C GLY A 232 6.47 -1.60 9.84
N ASN A 233 6.18 -2.90 9.77
CA ASN A 233 7.01 -3.87 9.05
C ASN A 233 7.22 -3.46 7.59
N THR A 234 6.18 -3.00 6.89
CA THR A 234 6.27 -2.54 5.49
C THR A 234 7.27 -1.40 5.34
N GLY A 235 7.14 -0.35 6.15
CA GLY A 235 7.99 0.83 6.08
C GLY A 235 9.44 0.51 6.44
N GLY A 236 9.65 -0.20 7.55
CA GLY A 236 10.99 -0.56 8.02
C GLY A 236 11.73 -1.47 7.04
N ILE A 237 11.08 -2.51 6.52
CA ILE A 237 11.67 -3.42 5.53
C ILE A 237 11.99 -2.70 4.24
N LEU A 238 11.12 -1.80 3.77
CA LEU A 238 11.39 -1.01 2.58
C LEU A 238 12.59 -0.08 2.78
N LEU A 239 12.67 0.63 3.90
CA LEU A 239 13.81 1.50 4.18
C LEU A 239 15.11 0.71 4.32
N SER A 240 15.08 -0.42 5.02
CA SER A 240 16.26 -1.29 5.17
C SER A 240 16.75 -1.83 3.82
N SER A 241 15.82 -2.30 2.98
CA SER A 241 16.15 -2.81 1.64
C SER A 241 16.69 -1.73 0.71
N LEU A 242 16.08 -0.54 0.67
CA LEU A 242 16.59 0.59 -0.10
C LEU A 242 17.98 1.04 0.42
N PHE A 243 18.15 1.13 1.73
CA PHE A 243 19.39 1.60 2.34
C PHE A 243 20.54 0.62 2.10
N LEU A 244 20.40 -0.64 2.55
CA LEU A 244 21.45 -1.65 2.44
C LEU A 244 21.73 -2.01 0.97
N GLY A 245 20.70 -2.12 0.15
CA GLY A 245 20.87 -2.33 -1.29
C GLY A 245 21.61 -1.16 -1.97
N SER A 246 21.45 0.07 -1.50
CA SER A 246 22.16 1.24 -2.07
C SER A 246 23.62 1.34 -1.61
N LEU A 247 23.99 0.67 -0.51
CA LEU A 247 25.38 0.57 -0.03
C LEU A 247 26.17 -0.47 -0.84
N GLY A 248 25.50 -1.47 -1.41
CA GLY A 248 26.12 -2.51 -2.23
C GLY A 248 26.80 -3.59 -1.37
N LYS A 249 28.01 -3.31 -0.85
CA LYS A 249 28.77 -4.28 -0.03
C LYS A 249 29.19 -3.67 1.30
N ILE A 250 29.12 -4.47 2.37
CA ILE A 250 29.62 -4.13 3.70
C ILE A 250 30.50 -5.28 4.19
N GLY A 251 31.83 -5.07 4.17
CA GLY A 251 32.80 -6.13 4.46
C GLY A 251 32.63 -7.32 3.51
N ASN A 252 32.47 -8.53 4.07
CA ASN A 252 32.27 -9.77 3.30
C ASN A 252 30.80 -9.98 2.86
N LEU A 253 29.86 -9.16 3.32
CA LEU A 253 28.44 -9.28 2.99
C LEU A 253 28.09 -8.44 1.75
N SER A 254 27.49 -9.10 0.75
CA SER A 254 26.94 -8.45 -0.44
C SER A 254 25.43 -8.25 -0.28
N PHE A 255 24.97 -7.01 -0.48
CA PHE A 255 23.56 -6.62 -0.57
C PHE A 255 23.14 -6.33 -2.03
N GLU A 256 24.02 -6.62 -2.98
CA GLU A 256 23.71 -6.71 -4.40
C GLU A 256 23.22 -8.14 -4.68
N PHE A 257 22.02 -8.28 -5.24
CA PHE A 257 21.36 -9.57 -5.48
C PHE A 257 21.01 -9.75 -6.95
N ASN A 258 20.77 -11.00 -7.35
CA ASN A 258 20.23 -11.30 -8.68
C ASN A 258 18.81 -10.73 -8.82
N LYS A 259 18.63 -9.76 -9.73
CA LYS A 259 17.32 -9.14 -9.99
C LYS A 259 16.26 -10.15 -10.42
N ASN A 260 16.61 -11.22 -11.13
CA ASN A 260 15.65 -12.24 -11.55
C ASN A 260 15.09 -13.02 -10.36
N ILE A 261 15.94 -13.37 -9.39
CA ILE A 261 15.50 -14.06 -8.15
C ILE A 261 14.60 -13.13 -7.33
N LEU A 262 15.00 -11.86 -7.18
CA LEU A 262 14.16 -10.88 -6.50
C LEU A 262 12.81 -10.67 -7.19
N LYS A 263 12.75 -10.70 -8.53
CA LYS A 263 11.49 -10.62 -9.29
C LYS A 263 10.58 -11.82 -9.02
N VAL A 264 11.14 -13.02 -8.84
CA VAL A 264 10.36 -14.19 -8.45
C VAL A 264 9.76 -13.98 -7.05
N PHE A 265 10.55 -13.52 -6.07
CA PHE A 265 10.06 -13.25 -4.72
C PHE A 265 9.05 -12.10 -4.67
N GLN A 266 9.28 -11.05 -5.45
CA GLN A 266 8.34 -9.95 -5.67
C GLN A 266 7.00 -10.47 -6.18
N ASN A 267 6.99 -11.22 -7.28
CA ASN A 267 5.74 -11.68 -7.90
C ASN A 267 4.99 -12.67 -7.01
N LEU A 268 5.69 -13.63 -6.41
CA LEU A 268 5.11 -14.59 -5.46
C LEU A 268 4.55 -13.87 -4.23
N GLY A 269 5.32 -12.95 -3.65
CA GLY A 269 4.89 -12.12 -2.53
C GLY A 269 3.64 -11.32 -2.90
N LEU A 270 3.63 -10.66 -4.06
CA LEU A 270 2.53 -9.81 -4.51
C LEU A 270 1.21 -10.58 -4.67
N VAL A 271 1.22 -11.74 -5.35
CA VAL A 271 -0.03 -12.50 -5.61
C VAL A 271 -0.60 -13.14 -4.34
N ILE A 272 0.26 -13.63 -3.44
CA ILE A 272 -0.17 -14.17 -2.14
C ILE A 272 -0.70 -13.02 -1.27
N PHE A 273 0.02 -11.89 -1.22
CA PHE A 273 -0.36 -10.71 -0.45
C PHE A 273 -1.74 -10.18 -0.88
N LEU A 274 -1.93 -9.96 -2.18
CA LEU A 274 -3.19 -9.47 -2.74
C LEU A 274 -4.34 -10.47 -2.56
N SER A 275 -4.08 -11.78 -2.68
CA SER A 275 -5.10 -12.79 -2.39
C SER A 275 -5.47 -12.83 -0.91
N SER A 276 -4.49 -12.81 -0.01
CA SER A 276 -4.73 -12.83 1.44
C SER A 276 -5.48 -11.58 1.90
N ILE A 277 -5.14 -10.39 1.38
CA ILE A 277 -5.87 -9.17 1.72
C ILE A 277 -7.30 -9.20 1.17
N GLY A 278 -7.50 -9.73 -0.05
CA GLY A 278 -8.83 -9.91 -0.63
C GLY A 278 -9.68 -10.86 0.20
N LEU A 279 -9.18 -12.06 0.52
CA LEU A 279 -9.91 -13.07 1.30
C LEU A 279 -10.31 -12.58 2.70
N ARG A 280 -9.38 -11.92 3.39
CA ARG A 280 -9.65 -11.34 4.72
C ARG A 280 -10.68 -10.22 4.64
N SER A 281 -10.59 -9.41 3.61
CA SER A 281 -11.47 -8.25 3.49
C SER A 281 -12.86 -8.63 2.99
N GLY A 282 -12.99 -9.60 2.08
CA GLY A 282 -14.27 -10.13 1.64
C GLY A 282 -15.08 -10.69 2.81
N TYR A 283 -14.40 -11.37 3.74
CA TYR A 283 -15.02 -11.82 5.00
C TYR A 283 -15.55 -10.65 5.83
N LYS A 284 -14.74 -9.61 6.00
CA LYS A 284 -15.10 -8.44 6.81
C LYS A 284 -16.24 -7.63 6.20
N VAL A 285 -16.35 -7.59 4.86
CA VAL A 285 -17.45 -6.93 4.17
C VAL A 285 -18.76 -7.63 4.50
N ILE A 286 -18.85 -8.96 4.37
CA ILE A 286 -20.11 -9.67 4.64
C ILE A 286 -20.49 -9.65 6.13
N SER A 287 -19.51 -9.74 7.03
CA SER A 287 -19.77 -9.77 8.47
C SER A 287 -20.26 -8.43 9.04
N ASN A 288 -20.01 -7.32 8.33
CA ASN A 288 -20.28 -5.95 8.81
C ASN A 288 -21.19 -5.15 7.87
N PHE A 289 -21.80 -5.80 6.88
CA PHE A 289 -22.61 -5.11 5.88
C PHE A 289 -23.94 -4.63 6.47
N ASN A 290 -24.09 -3.32 6.55
CA ASN A 290 -25.34 -2.65 6.88
C ASN A 290 -25.49 -1.36 6.03
N ARG A 291 -26.63 -0.66 6.14
CA ARG A 291 -26.87 0.57 5.37
C ARG A 291 -25.83 1.66 5.67
N GLU A 292 -25.40 1.79 6.92
CA GLU A 292 -24.38 2.77 7.32
C GLU A 292 -23.01 2.46 6.69
N SER A 293 -22.62 1.18 6.64
CA SER A 293 -21.37 0.72 6.04
C SER A 293 -21.27 1.10 4.56
N LEU A 294 -22.40 1.10 3.83
CA LEU A 294 -22.42 1.55 2.43
C LEU A 294 -22.09 3.05 2.31
N TYR A 295 -22.66 3.89 3.17
CA TYR A 295 -22.34 5.32 3.19
C TYR A 295 -20.86 5.54 3.52
N LEU A 296 -20.34 4.85 4.54
CA LEU A 296 -18.94 4.90 4.93
C LEU A 296 -18.01 4.43 3.80
N MET A 297 -18.37 3.36 3.07
CA MET A 297 -17.61 2.88 1.92
C MET A 297 -17.52 3.93 0.81
N VAL A 298 -18.64 4.58 0.48
CA VAL A 298 -18.69 5.63 -0.54
C VAL A 298 -17.84 6.84 -0.12
N ILE A 299 -17.99 7.30 1.13
CA ILE A 299 -17.18 8.40 1.67
C ILE A 299 -15.69 8.06 1.56
N SER A 300 -15.29 6.87 2.00
CA SER A 300 -13.90 6.43 1.93
C SER A 300 -13.35 6.40 0.51
N PHE A 301 -14.14 5.89 -0.45
CA PHE A 301 -13.76 5.89 -1.87
C PHE A 301 -13.55 7.31 -2.39
N VAL A 302 -14.47 8.22 -2.07
CA VAL A 302 -14.40 9.63 -2.50
C VAL A 302 -13.19 10.33 -1.90
N CYS A 303 -12.94 10.18 -0.59
CA CYS A 303 -11.77 10.74 0.07
C CYS A 303 -10.46 10.24 -0.56
N ALA A 304 -10.39 8.94 -0.87
CA ALA A 304 -9.22 8.36 -1.52
C ALA A 304 -9.01 8.91 -2.93
N ILE A 305 -10.05 8.94 -3.77
CA ILE A 305 -9.98 9.51 -5.13
C ILE A 305 -9.56 10.98 -5.08
N PHE A 306 -10.15 11.77 -4.18
CA PHE A 306 -9.80 13.18 -4.01
C PHE A 306 -8.31 13.36 -3.69
N SER A 307 -7.80 12.59 -2.73
CA SER A 307 -6.38 12.64 -2.33
C SER A 307 -5.43 12.27 -3.46
N ILE A 308 -5.79 11.24 -4.23
CA ILE A 308 -5.03 10.80 -5.41
C ILE A 308 -5.03 11.86 -6.49
N LEU A 309 -6.18 12.47 -6.79
CA LEU A 309 -6.30 13.52 -7.80
C LEU A 309 -5.48 14.76 -7.43
N VAL A 310 -5.51 15.18 -6.16
CA VAL A 310 -4.66 16.28 -5.67
C VAL A 310 -3.18 15.94 -5.87
N GLY A 311 -2.75 14.74 -5.45
CA GLY A 311 -1.39 14.27 -5.64
C GLY A 311 -0.98 14.23 -7.12
N TYR A 312 -1.87 13.76 -7.99
CA TYR A 312 -1.65 13.70 -9.43
C TYR A 312 -1.52 15.10 -10.04
N ILE A 313 -2.47 16.00 -9.78
CA ILE A 313 -2.49 17.35 -10.37
C ILE A 313 -1.23 18.11 -9.97
N ILE A 314 -0.89 18.10 -8.69
CA ILE A 314 0.29 18.81 -8.18
C ILE A 314 1.57 18.14 -8.70
N GLY A 315 1.65 16.81 -8.65
CA GLY A 315 2.82 16.07 -9.13
C GLY A 315 3.09 16.26 -10.62
N LYS A 316 2.05 16.20 -11.46
CA LYS A 316 2.19 16.29 -12.92
C LYS A 316 2.33 17.72 -13.41
N TYR A 317 1.48 18.65 -12.96
CA TYR A 317 1.43 19.99 -13.53
C TYR A 317 2.35 21.00 -12.82
N ILE A 318 2.51 20.89 -11.49
CA ILE A 318 3.36 21.79 -10.72
C ILE A 318 4.79 21.25 -10.66
N PHE A 319 4.94 19.99 -10.25
CA PHE A 319 6.26 19.37 -10.07
C PHE A 319 6.83 18.73 -11.32
N LYS A 320 6.04 18.60 -12.39
CA LYS A 320 6.45 18.07 -13.70
C LYS A 320 7.12 16.69 -13.59
N LEU A 321 6.60 15.85 -12.70
CA LEU A 321 7.04 14.46 -12.58
C LEU A 321 6.43 13.63 -13.72
N ASP A 322 7.21 12.69 -14.25
CA ASP A 322 6.68 11.62 -15.10
C ASP A 322 5.74 10.72 -14.30
N TRP A 323 4.86 10.02 -15.00
CA TRP A 323 3.87 9.14 -14.38
C TRP A 323 4.49 7.96 -13.66
N ILE A 324 5.64 7.42 -14.09
CA ILE A 324 6.24 6.26 -13.43
C ILE A 324 6.65 6.61 -12.00
N ILE A 325 7.41 7.69 -11.83
CA ILE A 325 7.81 8.18 -10.51
C ILE A 325 6.59 8.69 -9.73
N LEU A 326 5.68 9.42 -10.39
CA LEU A 326 4.50 9.98 -9.74
C LEU A 326 3.51 8.91 -9.26
N ALA A 327 3.30 7.83 -10.01
CA ALA A 327 2.50 6.68 -9.58
C ALA A 327 3.07 6.06 -8.30
N GLY A 328 4.40 5.96 -8.23
CA GLY A 328 5.12 5.60 -7.01
C GLY A 328 4.84 6.57 -5.87
N ALA A 329 5.00 7.86 -6.11
CA ALA A 329 4.76 8.89 -5.09
C ALA A 329 3.31 8.91 -4.59
N ILE A 330 2.33 8.76 -5.48
CA ILE A 330 0.90 8.67 -5.13
C ILE A 330 0.64 7.45 -4.26
N THR A 331 1.11 6.28 -4.67
CA THR A 331 0.90 5.04 -3.90
C THR A 331 1.62 5.10 -2.54
N GLY A 332 2.79 5.76 -2.47
CA GLY A 332 3.49 6.04 -1.22
C GLY A 332 2.75 7.04 -0.32
N GLY A 333 2.22 8.12 -0.91
CA GLY A 333 1.37 9.11 -0.24
C GLY A 333 0.07 8.53 0.33
N MET A 334 -0.53 7.61 -0.42
CA MET A 334 -1.68 6.80 0.00
C MET A 334 -1.28 5.63 0.89
N THR A 335 0.00 5.47 1.25
CA THR A 335 0.54 4.35 2.05
C THR A 335 0.11 2.95 1.57
N SER A 336 -0.22 2.82 0.28
CA SER A 336 -0.93 1.69 -0.29
C SER A 336 0.02 0.72 -0.98
N THR A 337 0.43 -0.30 -0.24
CA THR A 337 1.22 -1.42 -0.80
C THR A 337 0.49 -2.17 -1.93
N PRO A 338 -0.84 -2.41 -1.88
CA PRO A 338 -1.58 -2.94 -3.03
C PRO A 338 -1.54 -2.01 -4.25
N GLY A 339 -1.62 -0.69 -4.02
CA GLY A 339 -1.48 0.32 -5.05
C GLY A 339 -0.11 0.30 -5.71
N LEU A 340 0.97 0.14 -4.93
CA LEU A 340 2.33 -0.05 -5.44
C LEU A 340 2.41 -1.28 -6.35
N GLY A 341 1.81 -2.39 -5.95
CA GLY A 341 1.69 -3.58 -6.78
C GLY A 341 1.03 -3.30 -8.13
N ALA A 342 -0.11 -2.59 -8.12
CA ALA A 342 -0.81 -2.18 -9.35
C ALA A 342 0.03 -1.19 -10.19
N ALA A 343 0.78 -0.29 -9.56
CA ALA A 343 1.64 0.66 -10.25
C ALA A 343 2.84 -0.02 -10.92
N LEU A 344 3.46 -1.01 -10.25
CA LEU A 344 4.49 -1.86 -10.84
C LEU A 344 3.94 -2.65 -12.03
N ASP A 345 2.74 -3.19 -11.89
CA ASP A 345 2.10 -3.98 -12.94
C ASP A 345 1.67 -3.15 -14.16
N SER A 346 1.14 -1.95 -13.94
CA SER A 346 0.70 -1.06 -15.02
C SER A 346 1.86 -0.41 -15.75
N THR A 347 2.91 0.02 -15.03
CA THR A 347 4.06 0.73 -15.62
C THR A 347 5.14 -0.22 -16.14
N LYS A 348 5.19 -1.46 -15.63
CA LYS A 348 6.29 -2.41 -15.85
C LYS A 348 7.67 -1.80 -15.54
N SER A 349 7.75 -0.92 -14.54
CA SER A 349 8.97 -0.22 -14.17
C SER A 349 9.22 -0.27 -12.66
N GLU A 350 10.45 -0.58 -12.28
CA GLU A 350 10.88 -0.71 -10.88
C GLU A 350 11.04 0.66 -10.19
N LEU A 351 11.16 1.74 -10.97
CA LEU A 351 11.31 3.11 -10.48
C LEU A 351 10.11 3.61 -9.68
N VAL A 352 8.93 3.00 -9.90
CA VAL A 352 7.74 3.23 -9.06
C VAL A 352 8.07 3.04 -7.58
N THR A 353 8.86 2.00 -7.25
CA THR A 353 9.22 1.71 -5.86
C THR A 353 10.06 2.82 -5.24
N ALA A 354 10.89 3.50 -6.03
CA ALA A 354 11.68 4.62 -5.53
C ALA A 354 10.80 5.82 -5.16
N GLY A 355 9.82 6.16 -6.00
CA GLY A 355 8.82 7.19 -5.69
C GLY A 355 7.99 6.84 -4.44
N TYR A 356 7.57 5.57 -4.33
CA TYR A 356 6.86 5.06 -3.14
C TYR A 356 7.71 5.19 -1.89
N GLY A 357 8.93 4.66 -1.90
CA GLY A 357 9.84 4.66 -0.75
C GLY A 357 10.26 6.06 -0.32
N ALA A 358 10.39 6.99 -1.27
CA ALA A 358 10.71 8.38 -0.97
C ALA A 358 9.54 9.16 -0.35
N THR A 359 8.29 8.85 -0.74
CA THR A 359 7.09 9.58 -0.30
C THR A 359 6.48 9.00 0.97
N TYR A 360 6.55 7.67 1.13
CA TYR A 360 5.89 6.91 2.21
C TYR A 360 6.23 7.40 3.63
N PRO A 361 7.50 7.66 4.02
CA PRO A 361 7.81 8.13 5.37
C PRO A 361 7.14 9.46 5.72
N PHE A 362 7.08 10.40 4.76
CA PHE A 362 6.45 11.70 4.96
C PHE A 362 4.92 11.59 4.99
N ALA A 363 4.36 10.67 4.22
CA ALA A 363 2.94 10.33 4.34
C ALA A 363 2.61 9.77 5.72
N LEU A 364 3.42 8.87 6.27
CA LEU A 364 3.21 8.37 7.64
C LEU A 364 3.26 9.49 8.69
N LEU A 365 4.23 10.41 8.58
CA LEU A 365 4.28 11.60 9.43
C LEU A 365 3.01 12.43 9.31
N GLY A 366 2.55 12.67 8.08
CA GLY A 366 1.29 13.36 7.79
C GLY A 366 0.09 12.66 8.43
N MET A 367 -0.05 11.34 8.26
CA MET A 367 -1.14 10.56 8.84
C MET A 367 -1.20 10.71 10.37
N VAL A 368 -0.05 10.66 11.04
CA VAL A 368 -0.01 10.83 12.51
C VAL A 368 -0.46 12.24 12.92
N ILE A 369 0.05 13.26 12.26
CA ILE A 369 -0.29 14.66 12.56
C ILE A 369 -1.78 14.92 12.29
N PHE A 370 -2.28 14.49 11.13
CA PHE A 370 -3.62 14.81 10.69
C PHE A 370 -4.71 13.99 11.38
N ASN A 371 -4.44 12.75 11.82
CA ASN A 371 -5.38 12.01 12.68
C ASN A 371 -5.59 12.75 14.01
N LYS A 372 -4.51 13.23 14.62
CA LYS A 372 -4.61 14.00 15.87
C LYS A 372 -5.32 15.33 15.67
N LEU A 373 -5.01 16.06 14.59
CA LEU A 373 -5.71 17.30 14.26
C LEU A 373 -7.20 17.05 14.00
N PHE A 374 -7.56 15.95 13.33
CA PHE A 374 -8.94 15.56 13.15
C PHE A 374 -9.64 15.39 14.49
N SER A 375 -9.09 14.56 15.39
CA SER A 375 -9.64 14.35 16.74
C SER A 375 -9.90 15.67 17.48
N ILE A 376 -8.91 16.57 17.50
CA ILE A 376 -9.01 17.89 18.15
C ILE A 376 -10.14 18.74 17.52
N LEU A 377 -10.21 18.81 16.20
CA LEU A 377 -11.20 19.65 15.50
C LEU A 377 -12.63 19.11 15.61
N THR A 378 -12.78 17.80 15.81
CA THR A 378 -14.08 17.15 15.99
C THR A 378 -14.47 16.95 17.46
N ASN A 379 -13.68 17.47 18.41
CA ASN A 379 -13.87 17.33 19.86
C ASN A 379 -14.01 15.86 20.34
N LEU A 380 -13.14 14.98 19.84
CA LEU A 380 -13.08 13.55 20.21
C LEU A 380 -12.12 13.25 21.38
#